data_AF-A0A346M2Q8-F1
#
_entry.id   AF-A0A346M2Q8-F1
#
_cell.length_a   1.000
_cell.length_b   1.000
_cell.length_c   1.000
_cell.angle_alpha   90.00
_cell.angle_beta   90.00
_cell.angle_gamma   90.00
#
_symmetry.space_group_name_H-M   'P 1'
#
loop_
_entity.id
_entity.type
_entity.pdbx_description
1 polymer ?
#
loop_
_entity_poly.entity_id
_entity_poly.type
_entity_poly.pdbx_seq_one_letter_code
_entity_poly.pdbx_strand_id
1 'polypeptide(L)'
;HSSHRKDGLQRRAVDACSCGNQNGGCVITPPPPPNKASKCILSWYTCIGEIRDCIQPNAFFCRNPDTSMGTCLQGGGNCLGYSETCDCGNVSGVCKLTRPAIARTACRFDFKVGWACFGEIVLCGNQYSIYCDKPDLSKESCLLGNGK
;
A
#
# COMPACT_ATOMS: atom_id res chain seq x y z
N HIS A 1 -21.93 37.21 -27.88
CA HIS A 1 -22.13 35.75 -27.74
C HIS A 1 -20.93 35.04 -28.37
N SER A 2 -19.97 34.58 -27.58
CA SER A 2 -19.05 33.53 -28.04
C SER A 2 -18.59 32.73 -26.83
N SER A 3 -18.92 31.45 -26.85
CA SER A 3 -18.85 30.49 -25.76
C SER A 3 -17.41 30.08 -25.48
N HIS A 4 -17.00 30.18 -24.22
CA HIS A 4 -15.72 29.70 -23.72
C HIS A 4 -15.60 28.17 -23.91
N ARG A 5 -14.65 27.73 -24.74
CA ARG A 5 -14.15 26.34 -24.75
C ARG A 5 -13.63 25.99 -23.35
N LYS A 6 -14.40 25.19 -22.60
CA LYS A 6 -14.01 24.53 -21.35
C LYS A 6 -13.49 23.09 -21.57
N ASP A 7 -12.85 22.80 -22.71
CA ASP A 7 -12.41 21.42 -23.03
C ASP A 7 -10.91 21.17 -22.82
N GLY A 8 -10.14 22.15 -22.33
CA GLY A 8 -8.68 22.06 -22.23
C GLY A 8 -8.12 21.71 -20.85
N LEU A 9 -8.89 21.85 -19.77
CA LEU A 9 -8.37 21.74 -18.39
C LEU A 9 -8.61 20.37 -17.75
N GLN A 10 -9.54 19.56 -18.28
CA GLN A 10 -9.86 18.23 -17.72
C GLN A 10 -8.97 17.10 -18.23
N ARG A 11 -8.19 17.28 -19.31
CA ARG A 11 -7.36 16.22 -19.89
C ARG A 11 -5.99 16.04 -19.23
N ARG A 12 -5.58 16.91 -18.29
CA ARG A 12 -4.26 16.82 -17.62
C ARG A 12 -4.29 16.14 -16.24
N ALA A 13 -5.48 15.82 -15.73
CA ALA A 13 -5.65 15.26 -14.38
C ALA A 13 -5.55 13.72 -14.32
N VAL A 14 -5.44 13.04 -15.47
CA VAL A 14 -5.40 11.56 -15.54
C VAL A 14 -3.95 11.03 -15.48
N ASP A 15 -2.96 11.85 -15.80
CA ASP A 15 -1.55 11.43 -15.89
C ASP A 15 -0.67 11.90 -14.71
N ALA A 16 -1.26 12.48 -13.67
CA ALA A 16 -0.53 12.95 -12.51
C ALA A 16 -0.99 12.17 -11.29
N CYS A 17 -0.10 11.35 -10.71
CA CYS A 17 -0.40 10.89 -9.37
C CYS A 17 -0.14 12.01 -8.38
N SER A 18 -1.15 12.27 -7.55
CA SER A 18 -1.10 13.27 -6.51
C SER A 18 -1.20 12.57 -5.16
N CYS A 19 -0.47 13.11 -4.18
CA CYS A 19 -0.40 12.56 -2.85
C CYS A 19 -0.63 13.66 -1.83
N GLY A 20 -1.47 13.38 -0.83
CA GLY A 20 -1.71 14.25 0.32
C GLY A 20 -0.82 13.84 1.49
N ASN A 21 -0.47 14.81 2.35
CA ASN A 21 0.10 14.49 3.65
C ASN A 21 -1.04 14.18 4.63
N GLN A 22 -0.97 13.02 5.28
CA GLN A 22 -1.90 12.61 6.32
C GLN A 22 -1.11 11.80 7.37
N ASN A 23 -1.43 11.96 8.66
CA ASN A 23 -0.82 11.18 9.76
C ASN A 23 0.74 11.16 9.76
N GLY A 24 1.40 12.18 9.21
CA GLY A 24 2.86 12.22 9.10
C GLY A 24 3.45 11.39 7.96
N GLY A 25 2.61 10.81 7.10
CA GLY A 25 3.00 10.12 5.87
C GLY A 25 2.19 10.57 4.66
N CYS A 26 2.28 9.83 3.56
CA CYS A 26 1.54 10.16 2.34
C CYS A 26 0.38 9.21 2.08
N VAL A 27 -0.69 9.76 1.50
CA VAL A 27 -1.85 9.04 0.96
C VAL A 27 -2.10 9.47 -0.48
N ILE A 28 -2.64 8.57 -1.29
CA ILE A 28 -3.00 8.85 -2.68
C ILE A 28 -4.30 9.66 -2.68
N THR A 29 -4.36 10.75 -3.45
CA THR A 29 -5.56 11.58 -3.54
C THR A 29 -6.46 11.17 -4.72
N PRO A 30 -6.01 11.17 -5.98
CA PRO A 30 -6.66 10.45 -7.07
C PRO A 30 -5.95 9.11 -7.32
N PRO A 31 -6.70 8.02 -7.60
CA PRO A 31 -6.09 6.76 -7.98
C PRO A 31 -5.24 6.92 -9.25
N PRO A 32 -4.09 6.24 -9.36
CA PRO A 32 -3.31 6.23 -10.60
C PRO A 32 -4.09 5.55 -11.75
N PRO A 33 -3.66 5.71 -13.01
CA PRO A 33 -4.24 4.99 -14.14
C PRO A 33 -4.16 3.46 -13.99
N PRO A 34 -5.07 2.70 -14.61
CA PRO A 34 -4.98 1.25 -14.67
C PRO A 34 -3.62 0.78 -15.20
N ASN A 35 -3.07 -0.25 -14.57
CA ASN A 35 -1.74 -0.83 -14.83
C ASN A 35 -0.55 0.10 -14.50
N LYS A 36 -0.79 1.18 -13.76
CA LYS A 36 0.24 2.06 -13.19
C LYS A 36 0.07 2.15 -11.68
N ALA A 37 1.13 2.55 -11.02
CA ALA A 37 1.13 2.82 -9.59
C ALA A 37 1.67 4.22 -9.30
N SER A 38 1.32 4.75 -8.14
CA SER A 38 1.85 6.02 -7.68
C SER A 38 2.83 5.85 -6.52
N LYS A 39 4.03 6.38 -6.72
CA LYS A 39 5.04 6.50 -5.68
C LYS A 39 4.86 7.83 -4.99
N CYS A 40 4.25 7.81 -3.81
CA CYS A 40 4.23 8.98 -2.95
C CYS A 40 5.55 9.10 -2.19
N ILE A 41 6.20 10.25 -2.24
CA ILE A 41 7.48 10.52 -1.56
C ILE A 41 7.22 11.63 -0.55
N LEU A 42 7.50 11.36 0.72
CA LEU A 42 7.47 12.38 1.77
C LEU A 42 8.78 13.18 1.73
N SER A 43 8.64 14.49 1.64
CA SER A 43 9.72 15.42 1.32
C SER A 43 9.52 16.73 2.12
N TRP A 44 10.31 16.94 3.18
CA TRP A 44 10.19 18.11 4.10
C TRP A 44 8.74 18.46 4.51
N TYR A 45 7.92 17.45 4.84
CA TYR A 45 6.48 17.54 5.18
C TYR A 45 5.49 17.66 4.01
N THR A 46 5.95 17.65 2.78
CA THR A 46 5.08 17.60 1.60
C THR A 46 5.12 16.21 0.95
N CYS A 47 4.03 15.82 0.29
CA CYS A 47 3.96 14.58 -0.44
C CYS A 47 4.02 14.85 -1.94
N ILE A 48 5.01 14.28 -2.60
CA ILE A 48 5.21 14.39 -4.05
C ILE A 48 4.86 13.05 -4.67
N GLY A 49 4.03 13.05 -5.71
CA GLY A 49 3.65 11.84 -6.43
C GLY A 49 4.44 11.67 -7.73
N GLU A 50 4.94 10.46 -7.97
CA GLU A 50 5.51 10.03 -9.25
C GLU A 50 4.75 8.79 -9.80
N ILE A 51 4.28 8.86 -11.06
CA ILE A 51 3.73 7.67 -11.73
C ILE A 51 4.86 6.74 -12.14
N ARG A 52 4.68 5.44 -11.88
CA ARG A 52 5.61 4.38 -12.27
C ARG A 52 4.88 3.10 -12.61
N ASP A 53 5.63 2.12 -13.07
CA ASP A 53 5.12 0.75 -13.21
C ASP A 53 4.90 0.12 -11.83
N CYS A 54 3.85 -0.70 -11.75
CA CYS A 54 3.54 -1.44 -10.53
C CYS A 54 4.65 -2.43 -10.19
N ILE A 55 4.96 -2.56 -8.90
CA ILE A 55 5.86 -3.61 -8.41
C ILE A 55 5.32 -5.00 -8.77
N GLN A 56 4.00 -5.21 -8.68
CA GLN A 56 3.34 -6.44 -9.12
C GLN A 56 2.33 -6.15 -10.24
N PRO A 57 2.72 -6.27 -11.52
CA PRO A 57 1.87 -5.91 -12.66
C PRO A 57 0.53 -6.67 -12.73
N ASN A 58 0.50 -7.89 -12.18
CA ASN A 58 -0.68 -8.75 -12.20
C ASN A 58 -1.55 -8.65 -10.94
N ALA A 59 -1.14 -7.87 -9.93
CA ALA A 59 -1.90 -7.75 -8.69
C ALA A 59 -3.15 -6.87 -8.90
N PHE A 60 -4.16 -7.11 -8.05
CA PHE A 60 -5.46 -6.43 -8.11
C PHE A 60 -5.32 -4.91 -8.15
N PHE A 61 -4.57 -4.33 -7.20
CA PHE A 61 -4.36 -2.88 -7.10
C PHE A 61 -3.51 -2.28 -8.23
N CYS A 62 -2.84 -3.10 -9.06
CA CYS A 62 -2.27 -2.59 -10.31
C CYS A 62 -3.34 -2.45 -11.40
N ARG A 63 -4.19 -3.47 -11.54
CA ARG A 63 -5.21 -3.52 -12.61
C ARG A 63 -6.39 -2.61 -12.33
N ASN A 64 -6.79 -2.52 -11.07
CA ASN A 64 -7.90 -1.71 -10.56
C ASN A 64 -7.41 -0.85 -9.40
N PRO A 65 -6.56 0.16 -9.67
CA PRO A 65 -6.03 1.03 -8.64
C PRO A 65 -7.14 1.85 -8.00
N ASP A 66 -7.00 2.03 -6.70
CA ASP A 66 -7.83 2.89 -5.86
C ASP A 66 -6.92 3.85 -5.06
N THR A 67 -7.46 4.49 -4.03
CA THR A 67 -6.69 5.36 -3.13
C THR A 67 -6.28 4.64 -1.85
N SER A 68 -6.24 3.31 -1.83
CA SER A 68 -5.91 2.52 -0.63
C SER A 68 -4.40 2.39 -0.42
N MET A 69 -4.02 1.95 0.78
CA MET A 69 -2.65 1.56 1.09
C MET A 69 -2.11 0.52 0.09
N GLY A 70 -2.94 -0.43 -0.35
CA GLY A 70 -2.55 -1.46 -1.30
C GLY A 70 -2.08 -0.88 -2.65
N THR A 71 -2.77 0.15 -3.15
CA THR A 71 -2.35 0.87 -4.37
C THR A 71 -1.08 1.69 -4.14
N CYS A 72 -0.90 2.29 -2.96
CA CYS A 72 0.34 3.00 -2.61
C CYS A 72 1.55 2.07 -2.55
N LEU A 73 1.38 0.88 -1.95
CA LEU A 73 2.45 -0.12 -1.83
C LEU A 73 2.94 -0.57 -3.20
N GLN A 74 2.07 -0.63 -4.22
CA GLN A 74 2.46 -0.96 -5.60
C GLN A 74 3.43 0.05 -6.20
N GLY A 75 3.41 1.29 -5.73
CA GLY A 75 4.35 2.33 -6.14
C GLY A 75 5.61 2.39 -5.28
N GLY A 76 5.71 1.61 -4.19
CA GLY A 76 6.88 1.62 -3.30
C GLY A 76 7.22 3.00 -2.76
N GLY A 77 6.19 3.79 -2.41
CA GLY A 77 6.31 5.11 -1.80
C GLY A 77 6.28 5.06 -0.26
N ASN A 78 6.24 6.24 0.36
CA ASN A 78 5.85 6.41 1.75
C ASN A 78 4.33 6.25 1.86
N CYS A 79 3.89 5.13 2.43
CA CYS A 79 2.47 4.84 2.64
C CYS A 79 2.10 4.92 4.14
N LEU A 80 2.87 5.68 4.93
CA LEU A 80 2.66 5.78 6.38
C LEU A 80 1.47 6.69 6.76
N GLY A 81 0.84 7.35 5.79
CA GLY A 81 -0.34 8.18 6.06
C GLY A 81 -1.63 7.40 6.23
N TYR A 82 -1.63 6.14 5.77
CA TYR A 82 -2.71 5.18 5.94
C TYR A 82 -2.79 4.68 7.39
N SER A 83 -4.00 4.48 7.90
CA SER A 83 -4.22 4.01 9.29
C SER A 83 -4.28 2.49 9.39
N GLU A 84 -4.42 1.83 8.24
CA GLU A 84 -4.36 0.39 8.09
C GLU A 84 -3.02 -0.12 8.59
N THR A 85 -3.12 -1.15 9.41
CA THR A 85 -1.96 -1.74 10.08
C THR A 85 -2.22 -3.23 10.24
N CYS A 86 -1.16 -4.01 10.35
CA CYS A 86 -1.22 -5.40 10.77
C CYS A 86 -0.36 -5.53 12.03
N ASP A 87 -0.54 -6.60 12.79
CA ASP A 87 0.15 -6.70 14.08
C ASP A 87 0.54 -8.12 14.43
N CYS A 88 1.59 -8.22 15.24
CA CYS A 88 2.10 -9.46 15.79
C CYS A 88 2.48 -9.27 17.26
N GLY A 89 2.19 -10.29 18.06
CA GLY A 89 2.44 -10.30 19.50
C GLY A 89 3.30 -11.48 19.92
N ASN A 90 3.99 -11.33 21.04
CA ASN A 90 4.71 -12.42 21.68
C ASN A 90 3.71 -13.34 22.39
N VAL A 91 3.57 -14.57 21.88
CA VAL A 91 2.75 -15.61 22.46
C VAL A 91 3.67 -16.76 22.85
N SER A 92 3.96 -16.88 24.15
CA SER A 92 4.81 -17.94 24.69
C SER A 92 6.24 -17.95 24.12
N GLY A 93 6.85 -16.77 23.92
CA GLY A 93 8.22 -16.64 23.44
C GLY A 93 8.39 -16.61 21.92
N VAL A 94 7.29 -16.73 21.14
CA VAL A 94 7.30 -16.64 19.68
C VAL A 94 6.40 -15.51 19.18
N CYS A 95 6.79 -14.82 18.11
CA CYS A 95 5.93 -13.84 17.45
C CYS A 95 4.83 -14.57 16.68
N LYS A 96 3.57 -14.20 16.93
CA LYS A 96 2.41 -14.66 16.17
C LYS A 96 1.61 -13.47 15.69
N LEU A 97 0.96 -13.60 14.53
CA LEU A 97 -0.01 -12.60 14.08
C LEU A 97 -1.11 -12.46 15.12
N THR A 98 -1.35 -11.22 15.55
CA THR A 98 -2.48 -10.84 16.42
C THR A 98 -3.54 -10.10 15.63
N ARG A 99 -3.15 -9.51 14.49
CA ARG A 99 -4.07 -8.87 13.55
C ARG A 99 -3.62 -9.12 12.11
N PRO A 100 -4.52 -9.63 11.24
CA PRO A 100 -4.18 -9.92 9.85
C PRO A 100 -3.93 -8.63 9.07
N ALA A 101 -3.25 -8.75 7.93
CA ALA A 101 -3.18 -7.68 6.95
C ALA A 101 -4.54 -7.45 6.27
N ILE A 102 -4.69 -6.29 5.63
CA ILE A 102 -5.87 -6.01 4.80
C ILE A 102 -5.87 -6.88 3.54
N ALA A 103 -7.04 -7.08 2.94
CA ALA A 103 -7.16 -7.88 1.71
C ALA A 103 -6.16 -7.45 0.63
N ARG A 104 -5.61 -8.43 -0.09
CA ARG A 104 -4.62 -8.27 -1.17
C ARG A 104 -3.27 -7.70 -0.71
N THR A 105 -2.98 -7.75 0.58
CA THR A 105 -1.67 -7.41 1.16
C THR A 105 -1.24 -8.49 2.16
N ALA A 106 0.00 -8.45 2.63
CA ALA A 106 0.52 -9.38 3.62
C ALA A 106 1.13 -8.61 4.80
N CYS A 107 1.28 -9.29 5.94
CA CYS A 107 1.93 -8.70 7.11
C CYS A 107 3.36 -9.20 7.20
N ARG A 108 4.33 -8.31 6.99
CA ARG A 108 5.72 -8.58 7.36
C ARG A 108 5.86 -8.33 8.85
N PHE A 109 6.62 -9.16 9.53
CA PHE A 109 7.08 -8.82 10.85
C PHE A 109 8.58 -8.97 11.00
N ASP A 110 9.15 -8.09 11.81
CA ASP A 110 10.56 -8.09 12.15
C ASP A 110 10.70 -8.28 13.65
N PHE A 111 11.57 -9.22 14.04
CA PHE A 111 11.93 -9.41 15.44
C PHE A 111 12.95 -8.34 15.81
N LYS A 112 12.56 -7.35 16.61
CA LYS A 112 13.50 -6.33 17.09
C LYS A 112 14.21 -6.81 18.35
N VAL A 113 15.45 -6.33 18.54
CA VAL A 113 16.23 -6.53 19.78
C VAL A 113 15.38 -6.03 20.96
N GLY A 114 15.13 -6.90 21.95
CA GLY A 114 14.27 -6.62 23.10
C GLY A 114 12.94 -7.37 23.16
N TRP A 115 12.75 -8.45 22.39
CA TRP A 115 11.55 -9.32 22.38
C TRP A 115 10.25 -8.66 21.86
N ALA A 116 10.36 -7.49 21.24
CA ALA A 116 9.24 -6.81 20.61
C ALA A 116 9.03 -7.32 19.18
N CYS A 117 7.82 -7.80 18.91
CA CYS A 117 7.33 -8.12 17.58
C CYS A 117 6.73 -6.84 16.96
N PHE A 118 7.04 -6.54 15.70
CA PHE A 118 6.44 -5.42 14.98
C PHE A 118 5.89 -5.88 13.64
N GLY A 119 4.66 -5.48 13.31
CA GLY A 119 3.99 -5.77 12.04
C GLY A 119 3.96 -4.58 11.09
N GLU A 120 4.21 -4.83 9.81
CA GLU A 120 4.11 -3.87 8.71
C GLU A 120 3.32 -4.47 7.55
N ILE A 121 2.35 -3.73 7.01
CA ILE A 121 1.64 -4.16 5.81
C ILE A 121 2.55 -3.97 4.60
N VAL A 122 2.72 -5.05 3.83
CA VAL A 122 3.54 -5.13 2.62
C VAL A 122 2.76 -5.79 1.49
N LEU A 123 3.31 -5.76 0.27
CA LEU A 123 2.78 -6.58 -0.84
C LEU A 123 2.97 -8.06 -0.54
N CYS A 124 2.01 -8.89 -0.96
CA CYS A 124 2.11 -10.35 -0.82
C CYS A 124 3.29 -10.89 -1.64
N GLY A 125 4.07 -11.81 -1.09
CA GLY A 125 5.10 -12.54 -1.85
C GLY A 125 4.53 -13.35 -3.02
N ASN A 126 3.26 -13.77 -2.92
CA ASN A 126 2.48 -14.37 -4.01
C ASN A 126 1.07 -13.79 -4.03
N GLN A 127 0.78 -12.93 -5.02
CA GLN A 127 -0.52 -12.27 -5.19
C GLN A 127 -1.67 -13.20 -5.60
N TYR A 128 -1.38 -14.46 -5.96
CA TYR A 128 -2.39 -15.46 -6.35
C TYR A 128 -2.79 -16.38 -5.19
N SER A 129 -2.16 -16.23 -4.02
CA SER A 129 -2.48 -17.04 -2.85
C SER A 129 -3.82 -16.65 -2.24
N ILE A 130 -4.61 -17.64 -1.79
CA ILE A 130 -5.87 -17.39 -1.08
C ILE A 130 -5.63 -16.55 0.18
N TYR A 131 -4.46 -16.73 0.80
CA TYR A 131 -4.03 -16.03 2.00
C TYR A 131 -3.61 -14.58 1.73
N CYS A 132 -3.44 -14.21 0.45
CA CYS A 132 -3.31 -12.81 0.04
C CYS A 132 -4.71 -12.19 -0.14
N ASP A 133 -5.65 -12.94 -0.71
CA ASP A 133 -7.02 -12.48 -0.95
C ASP A 133 -7.78 -12.25 0.34
N LYS A 134 -7.60 -13.16 1.30
CA LYS A 134 -8.21 -13.15 2.62
C LYS A 134 -7.15 -13.50 3.67
N PRO A 135 -6.28 -12.55 4.04
CA PRO A 135 -5.29 -12.79 5.08
C PRO A 135 -5.98 -13.11 6.40
N ASP A 136 -5.45 -14.08 7.12
CA ASP A 136 -5.89 -14.49 8.44
C ASP A 136 -4.70 -14.56 9.41
N LEU A 137 -4.89 -15.20 10.57
CA LEU A 137 -3.84 -15.35 11.59
C LEU A 137 -2.99 -16.62 11.40
N SER A 138 -3.12 -17.30 10.26
CA SER A 138 -2.39 -18.52 9.95
C SER A 138 -0.91 -18.26 9.70
N LYS A 139 -0.11 -19.33 9.78
CA LYS A 139 1.30 -19.30 9.40
C LYS A 139 1.44 -18.98 7.91
N GLU A 140 0.54 -19.48 7.08
CA GLU A 140 0.54 -19.31 5.63
C GLU A 140 0.36 -17.85 5.24
N SER A 141 -0.55 -17.12 5.91
CA SER A 141 -0.69 -15.66 5.74
C SER A 141 0.57 -14.91 6.18
N CYS A 142 1.25 -15.36 7.22
CA CYS A 142 2.53 -14.80 7.68
C CYS A 142 3.65 -15.00 6.64
N LEU A 143 3.76 -16.18 6.04
CA LEU A 143 4.80 -16.51 5.06
C LEU A 143 4.70 -15.61 3.82
N LEU A 144 3.51 -15.16 3.44
CA LEU A 144 3.34 -14.20 2.35
C LEU A 144 3.96 -12.83 2.62
N GLY A 145 4.14 -12.44 3.88
CA GLY A 145 4.81 -11.19 4.26
C GLY A 145 6.32 -11.32 4.41
N ASN A 146 6.90 -12.50 4.11
CA ASN A 146 8.26 -12.90 4.48
C ASN A 146 8.49 -13.01 6.00
N GLY A 147 7.44 -13.25 6.78
CA GLY A 147 7.57 -13.60 8.20
C GLY A 147 8.32 -14.92 8.39
N LYS A 148 9.10 -15.02 9.47
CA LYS A 148 9.88 -16.22 9.84
C LYS A 148 9.38 -16.83 11.14
#